data_AF-A0A497PS52-F1
#
_entry.id   AF-A0A497PS52-F1
#
_cell.length_a   1.000
_cell.length_b   1.000
_cell.length_c   1.000
_cell.angle_alpha   90.00
_cell.angle_beta   90.00
_cell.angle_gamma   90.00
#
_symmetry.space_group_name_H-M   'P 1'
#
loop_
_entity.id
_entity.type
_entity.pdbx_description
1 polymer ?
#
loop_
_entity_poly.entity_id
_entity_poly.type
_entity_poly.pdbx_seq_one_letter_code
_entity_poly.pdbx_strand_id
1 'polypeptide(L)'
;MVKWLKLDKVFVQGTTYTMPPDMFYVIKKIGCDQDTATKLVIDGVETGAIIQKLANMYPTSTNELGPLDLKNLFYVVPPDKKFYVSGASGAKMRCVGLIGKLMPGEEMPAEYLTRFNEQGKHYYTYDELSKLYSSDYTWSAGEEIEIGSLTPKTTERYVLNSIIEVETGVSGLSPGDVGLILVLEGEILDILTTTPGKKGLDAYFMPRPPKYDGVNVPFSFEDLPIEVPGDYTLTMKLINNSGGSLTVAAATDQYIDYIVEYQKIK
;
A
#
# COMPACT_ATOMS: atom_id res chain seq x y z
N MET A 1 -29.21 12.55 16.81
CA MET A 1 -28.21 11.51 17.09
C MET A 1 -28.18 10.59 15.89
N VAL A 2 -27.05 10.57 15.19
CA VAL A 2 -26.86 9.80 13.96
C VAL A 2 -27.18 8.33 14.18
N LYS A 3 -28.03 7.76 13.32
CA LYS A 3 -28.28 6.32 13.28
C LYS A 3 -27.23 5.66 12.40
N TRP A 4 -26.53 4.66 12.93
CA TRP A 4 -25.48 3.94 12.22
C TRP A 4 -25.97 2.63 11.62
N LEU A 5 -25.59 2.37 10.37
CA LEU A 5 -25.77 1.09 9.67
C LEU A 5 -24.42 0.59 9.15
N LYS A 6 -24.32 -0.71 8.86
CA LYS A 6 -23.12 -1.30 8.26
C LYS A 6 -23.01 -0.92 6.78
N LEU A 7 -21.84 -0.46 6.36
CA LEU A 7 -21.46 -0.33 4.96
C LEU A 7 -20.60 -1.55 4.56
N ASP A 8 -21.03 -2.26 3.53
CA ASP A 8 -20.23 -3.24 2.80
C ASP A 8 -20.79 -3.28 1.37
N LYS A 9 -20.19 -2.51 0.47
CA LYS A 9 -20.69 -2.30 -0.89
C LYS A 9 -19.53 -2.35 -1.88
N VAL A 10 -19.85 -2.79 -3.09
CA VAL A 10 -18.95 -2.73 -4.24
C VAL A 10 -19.42 -1.62 -5.17
N PHE A 11 -18.51 -0.71 -5.50
CA PHE A 11 -18.72 0.32 -6.50
C PHE A 11 -17.91 -0.02 -7.75
N VAL A 12 -18.43 0.34 -8.92
CA VAL A 12 -17.83 -0.04 -10.20
C VAL A 12 -17.49 1.21 -10.99
N GLN A 13 -16.35 1.18 -11.67
CA GLN A 13 -15.92 2.19 -12.61
C GLN A 13 -16.98 2.37 -13.71
N GLY A 14 -17.13 3.61 -14.20
CA GLY A 14 -18.14 3.97 -15.20
C GLY A 14 -19.51 4.32 -14.61
N THR A 15 -19.71 4.21 -13.30
CA THR A 15 -20.92 4.68 -12.61
C THR A 15 -20.60 5.82 -11.65
N THR A 16 -21.33 6.92 -11.77
CA THR A 16 -21.32 8.01 -10.78
C THR A 16 -22.45 7.82 -9.80
N TYR A 17 -22.10 7.66 -8.52
CA TYR A 17 -23.05 7.50 -7.43
C TYR A 17 -23.29 8.86 -6.76
N THR A 18 -24.49 9.08 -6.25
CA THR A 18 -24.85 10.30 -5.50
C THR A 18 -25.36 9.90 -4.13
N MET A 19 -24.85 10.54 -3.09
CA MET A 19 -25.30 10.32 -1.72
C MET A 19 -26.66 10.99 -1.50
N PRO A 20 -27.63 10.32 -0.86
CA PRO A 20 -28.87 10.97 -0.41
C PRO A 20 -28.60 12.15 0.54
N PRO A 21 -29.52 13.12 0.64
CA PRO A 21 -29.37 14.29 1.50
C PRO A 21 -29.38 13.95 3.01
N ASP A 22 -29.92 12.80 3.39
CA ASP A 22 -30.04 12.35 4.79
C ASP A 22 -28.99 11.28 5.17
N MET A 23 -27.99 11.03 4.32
CA MET A 23 -27.00 9.99 4.54
C MET A 23 -25.57 10.43 4.23
N PHE A 24 -24.62 9.77 4.87
CA PHE A 24 -23.20 9.87 4.54
C PHE A 24 -22.51 8.52 4.77
N TYR A 25 -21.38 8.30 4.09
CA TYR A 25 -20.54 7.13 4.31
C TYR A 25 -19.30 7.49 5.11
N VAL A 26 -18.89 6.57 5.97
CA VAL A 26 -17.58 6.52 6.64
C VAL A 26 -16.93 5.21 6.23
N ILE A 27 -16.04 5.26 5.25
CA ILE A 27 -15.36 4.12 4.63
C ILE A 27 -14.07 3.85 5.41
N LYS A 28 -14.05 2.75 6.15
CA LYS A 28 -12.93 2.35 7.01
C LYS A 28 -11.98 1.38 6.34
N LYS A 29 -12.45 0.61 5.35
CA LYS A 29 -11.60 -0.28 4.56
C LYS A 29 -11.92 -0.19 3.08
N ILE A 30 -10.91 -0.35 2.25
CA ILE A 30 -11.02 -0.36 0.78
C ILE A 30 -10.27 -1.54 0.19
N GLY A 31 -10.81 -2.15 -0.87
CA GLY A 31 -10.10 -3.16 -1.65
C GLY A 31 -10.53 -3.11 -3.10
N CYS A 32 -9.66 -3.51 -4.03
CA CYS A 32 -9.94 -3.50 -5.47
C CYS A 32 -9.64 -4.85 -6.14
N ASP A 33 -10.08 -5.00 -7.40
CA ASP A 33 -9.89 -6.19 -8.24
C ASP A 33 -8.95 -5.95 -9.43
N GLN A 34 -8.09 -4.92 -9.32
CA GLN A 34 -7.22 -4.49 -10.42
C GLN A 34 -5.75 -4.49 -9.99
N ASP A 35 -4.87 -4.91 -10.89
CA ASP A 35 -3.41 -4.74 -10.77
C ASP A 35 -2.95 -3.32 -11.08
N THR A 36 -3.86 -2.45 -11.51
CA THR A 36 -3.57 -1.04 -11.83
C THR A 36 -4.20 -0.11 -10.82
N ALA A 37 -3.60 1.07 -10.65
CA ALA A 37 -4.02 2.09 -9.71
C ALA A 37 -5.53 2.33 -9.75
N THR A 38 -6.21 2.00 -8.65
CA THR A 38 -7.66 2.15 -8.51
C THR A 38 -7.96 2.94 -7.24
N LYS A 39 -8.80 3.97 -7.32
CA LYS A 39 -9.13 4.90 -6.23
C LYS A 39 -10.58 5.34 -6.24
N LEU A 40 -11.03 5.93 -5.14
CA LEU A 40 -12.26 6.72 -5.13
C LEU A 40 -11.97 8.16 -5.51
N VAL A 41 -12.93 8.77 -6.20
CA VAL A 41 -13.00 10.22 -6.35
C VAL A 41 -14.31 10.66 -5.73
N ILE A 42 -14.22 11.51 -4.70
CA ILE A 42 -15.36 11.96 -3.89
C ILE A 42 -15.46 13.47 -4.03
N ASP A 43 -16.56 13.94 -4.62
CA ASP A 43 -16.81 15.35 -4.93
C ASP A 43 -15.68 16.02 -5.73
N GLY A 44 -15.07 15.25 -6.65
CA GLY A 44 -13.91 15.71 -7.44
C GLY A 44 -12.57 15.64 -6.71
N VAL A 45 -12.55 15.27 -5.43
CA VAL A 45 -11.31 15.05 -4.66
C VAL A 45 -10.85 13.60 -4.83
N GLU A 46 -9.65 13.43 -5.35
CA GLU A 46 -9.03 12.10 -5.48
C GLU A 46 -8.53 11.60 -4.12
N THR A 47 -8.84 10.35 -3.79
CA THR A 47 -8.25 9.66 -2.63
C THR A 47 -6.99 8.90 -3.03
N GLY A 48 -6.37 8.21 -2.07
CA GLY A 48 -5.27 7.29 -2.34
C GLY A 48 -5.66 6.14 -3.26
N ALA A 49 -4.74 5.77 -4.15
CA ALA A 49 -4.89 4.62 -5.01
C ALA A 49 -4.38 3.35 -4.33
N ILE A 50 -4.93 2.22 -4.75
CA ILE A 50 -4.55 0.88 -4.31
C ILE A 50 -4.54 -0.08 -5.51
N ILE A 51 -3.88 -1.22 -5.33
CA ILE A 51 -3.89 -2.37 -6.25
C ILE A 51 -4.29 -3.64 -5.51
N GLN A 52 -4.78 -4.63 -6.24
CA GLN A 52 -5.32 -5.85 -5.66
C GLN A 52 -4.26 -6.69 -4.94
N LYS A 53 -2.98 -6.56 -5.30
CA LYS A 53 -1.87 -7.27 -4.62
C LYS A 53 -1.80 -6.86 -3.15
N LEU A 54 -1.82 -5.56 -2.88
CA LEU A 54 -1.71 -4.99 -1.53
C LEU A 54 -3.05 -4.80 -0.81
N ALA A 55 -4.17 -4.75 -1.54
CA ALA A 55 -5.50 -4.47 -0.98
C ALA A 55 -6.60 -5.14 -1.80
N ASN A 56 -6.71 -6.47 -1.72
CA ASN A 56 -7.72 -7.22 -2.44
C ASN A 56 -9.13 -6.97 -1.89
N MET A 57 -10.17 -7.16 -2.72
CA MET A 57 -11.56 -7.04 -2.25
C MET A 57 -11.91 -8.07 -1.15
N TYR A 58 -11.23 -9.21 -1.15
CA TYR A 58 -11.37 -10.29 -0.18
C TYR A 58 -10.15 -11.23 -0.30
N PRO A 59 -9.74 -11.92 0.79
CA PRO A 59 -8.67 -12.91 0.73
C PRO A 59 -8.98 -14.05 -0.24
N THR A 60 -7.95 -14.54 -0.93
CA THR A 60 -7.97 -15.70 -1.81
C THR A 60 -6.78 -16.59 -1.51
N SER A 61 -6.76 -17.83 -2.03
CA SER A 61 -5.62 -18.74 -1.82
C SER A 61 -4.30 -18.22 -2.39
N THR A 62 -4.35 -17.29 -3.35
CA THR A 62 -3.18 -16.70 -4.01
C THR A 62 -2.88 -15.28 -3.51
N ASN A 63 -3.72 -14.72 -2.64
CA ASN A 63 -3.51 -13.44 -1.98
C ASN A 63 -4.34 -13.41 -0.68
N GLU A 64 -3.69 -13.67 0.44
CA GLU A 64 -4.33 -13.69 1.76
C GLU A 64 -4.65 -12.28 2.28
N LEU A 65 -4.19 -11.22 1.61
CA LEU A 65 -4.58 -9.86 1.94
C LEU A 65 -6.05 -9.61 1.60
N GLY A 66 -6.73 -8.94 2.51
CA GLY A 66 -8.09 -8.43 2.32
C GLY A 66 -8.09 -6.93 2.06
N PRO A 67 -9.26 -6.28 2.24
CA PRO A 67 -9.37 -4.83 2.12
C PRO A 67 -8.43 -4.13 3.12
N LEU A 68 -7.68 -3.16 2.61
CA LEU A 68 -6.80 -2.29 3.39
C LEU A 68 -7.59 -1.55 4.47
N ASP A 69 -7.13 -1.64 5.71
CA ASP A 69 -7.67 -0.86 6.83
C ASP A 69 -7.13 0.57 6.79
N LEU A 70 -8.02 1.54 6.62
CA LEU A 70 -7.66 2.95 6.56
C LEU A 70 -7.42 3.56 7.95
N LYS A 71 -7.70 2.83 9.04
CA LYS A 71 -7.49 3.31 10.42
C LYS A 71 -8.10 4.70 10.63
N ASN A 72 -7.28 5.68 11.03
CA ASN A 72 -7.69 7.07 11.24
C ASN A 72 -7.79 7.89 9.94
N LEU A 73 -7.35 7.34 8.80
CA LEU A 73 -7.39 7.96 7.47
C LEU A 73 -8.61 7.49 6.65
N PHE A 74 -9.67 7.03 7.32
CA PHE A 74 -10.94 6.62 6.70
C PHE A 74 -11.49 7.68 5.73
N TYR A 75 -12.24 7.29 4.70
CA TYR A 75 -12.84 8.26 3.78
C TYR A 75 -14.27 8.59 4.16
N VAL A 76 -14.69 9.81 3.84
CA VAL A 76 -16.04 10.29 4.08
C VAL A 76 -16.68 10.68 2.75
N VAL A 77 -17.90 10.23 2.53
CA VAL A 77 -18.76 10.71 1.44
C VAL A 77 -19.92 11.47 2.08
N PRO A 78 -19.91 12.82 2.08
CA PRO A 78 -20.96 13.61 2.71
C PRO A 78 -22.31 13.52 1.97
N PRO A 79 -23.41 14.00 2.58
CA PRO A 79 -24.71 14.09 1.92
C PRO A 79 -24.65 14.95 0.65
N ASP A 80 -25.50 14.63 -0.33
CA ASP A 80 -25.61 15.32 -1.63
C ASP A 80 -24.32 15.36 -2.48
N LYS A 81 -23.26 14.65 -2.07
CA LYS A 81 -22.01 14.57 -2.83
C LYS A 81 -22.03 13.41 -3.81
N LYS A 82 -21.33 13.61 -4.92
CA LYS A 82 -21.10 12.57 -5.94
C LYS A 82 -19.80 11.86 -5.67
N PHE A 83 -19.73 10.58 -6.00
CA PHE A 83 -18.49 9.83 -5.96
C PHE A 83 -18.48 8.72 -7.01
N TYR A 84 -17.28 8.29 -7.40
CA TYR A 84 -17.08 7.25 -8.40
C TYR A 84 -15.73 6.55 -8.21
N VAL A 85 -15.58 5.38 -8.83
CA VAL A 85 -14.30 4.66 -8.90
C VAL A 85 -13.53 5.14 -10.13
N SER A 86 -12.28 5.55 -9.91
CA SER A 86 -11.31 5.84 -10.97
C SER A 86 -10.28 4.72 -11.04
N GLY A 87 -10.08 4.16 -12.23
CA GLY A 87 -9.24 2.99 -12.48
C GLY A 87 -9.48 2.44 -13.89
N ALA A 88 -8.97 1.24 -14.17
CA ALA A 88 -9.21 0.55 -15.44
C ALA A 88 -10.72 0.35 -15.73
N SER A 89 -11.07 0.12 -16.99
CA SER A 89 -12.48 -0.08 -17.37
C SER A 89 -13.09 -1.27 -16.62
N GLY A 90 -14.22 -1.05 -15.95
CA GLY A 90 -14.89 -2.08 -15.16
C GLY A 90 -14.25 -2.39 -13.81
N ALA A 91 -13.21 -1.64 -13.39
CA ALA A 91 -12.59 -1.76 -12.08
C ALA A 91 -13.63 -1.68 -10.96
N LYS A 92 -13.46 -2.52 -9.93
CA LYS A 92 -14.33 -2.54 -8.76
C LYS A 92 -13.57 -2.11 -7.53
N MET A 93 -14.27 -1.41 -6.65
CA MET A 93 -13.77 -1.11 -5.31
C MET A 93 -14.80 -1.53 -4.25
N ARG A 94 -14.41 -2.45 -3.38
CA ARG A 94 -15.17 -2.78 -2.17
C ARG A 94 -14.88 -1.74 -1.10
N CYS A 95 -15.93 -1.17 -0.53
CA CYS A 95 -15.86 -0.21 0.57
C CYS A 95 -16.59 -0.80 1.79
N VAL A 96 -15.88 -0.88 2.91
CA VAL A 96 -16.41 -1.41 4.18
C VAL A 96 -16.33 -0.32 5.25
N GLY A 97 -17.37 -0.19 6.07
CA GLY A 97 -17.41 0.83 7.12
C GLY A 97 -18.80 1.05 7.69
N LEU A 98 -19.20 2.32 7.78
CA LEU A 98 -20.48 2.75 8.36
C LEU A 98 -21.26 3.65 7.40
N ILE A 99 -22.59 3.58 7.48
CA ILE A 99 -23.51 4.54 6.90
C ILE A 99 -24.10 5.32 8.06
N GLY A 100 -23.91 6.64 8.06
CA GLY A 100 -24.57 7.54 9.00
C GLY A 100 -25.87 8.05 8.39
N LYS A 101 -26.99 7.86 9.09
CA LYS A 101 -28.29 8.42 8.73
C LYS A 101 -28.63 9.58 9.66
N LEU A 102 -28.87 10.74 9.06
CA LEU A 102 -29.22 11.97 9.73
C LEU A 102 -30.74 12.05 9.94
N MET A 103 -31.17 12.60 11.07
CA MET A 103 -32.56 13.02 11.25
C MET A 103 -32.78 14.39 10.61
N PRO A 104 -34.05 14.79 10.34
CA PRO A 104 -34.34 16.14 9.85
C PRO A 104 -33.72 17.21 10.76
N GLY A 105 -32.92 18.11 10.16
CA GLY A 105 -32.22 19.18 10.89
C GLY A 105 -30.96 18.74 11.62
N GLU A 106 -30.55 17.46 11.54
CA GLU A 106 -29.27 17.00 12.06
C GLU A 106 -28.16 17.18 11.02
N GLU A 107 -27.04 17.73 11.46
CA GLU A 107 -25.85 17.89 10.62
C GLU A 107 -24.90 16.69 10.79
N MET A 108 -24.06 16.48 9.78
CA MET A 108 -22.98 15.51 9.88
C MET A 108 -22.00 15.92 11.00
N PRO A 109 -21.59 15.00 11.89
CA PRO A 109 -20.64 15.33 12.95
C PRO A 109 -19.34 15.95 12.41
N ALA A 110 -18.83 16.96 13.11
CA ALA A 110 -17.71 17.78 12.67
C ALA A 110 -16.44 16.97 12.34
N GLU A 111 -16.17 15.89 13.08
CA GLU A 111 -15.04 14.99 12.85
C GLU A 111 -15.02 14.39 11.43
N TYR A 112 -16.18 14.05 10.87
CA TYR A 112 -16.28 13.50 9.52
C TYR A 112 -16.12 14.58 8.46
N LEU A 113 -16.57 15.81 8.75
CA LEU A 113 -16.37 16.94 7.85
C LEU A 113 -14.89 17.33 7.77
N THR A 114 -14.21 17.38 8.93
CA THR A 114 -12.75 17.60 8.97
C THR A 114 -12.05 16.52 8.17
N ARG A 115 -12.40 15.24 8.35
CA ARG A 115 -11.77 14.16 7.59
C ARG A 115 -12.00 14.29 6.08
N PHE A 116 -13.23 14.63 5.65
CA PHE A 116 -13.55 14.85 4.24
C PHE A 116 -12.65 15.93 3.61
N ASN A 117 -12.38 17.02 4.33
CA ASN A 117 -11.52 18.10 3.83
C ASN A 117 -10.05 17.70 3.71
N GLU A 118 -9.59 16.73 4.52
CA GLU A 118 -8.21 16.24 4.53
C GLU A 118 -7.96 15.04 3.60
N GLN A 119 -9.00 14.30 3.17
CA GLN A 119 -8.82 13.01 2.49
C GLN A 119 -8.17 13.06 1.12
N GLY A 120 -8.10 14.24 0.49
CA GLY A 120 -7.34 14.46 -0.75
C GLY A 120 -5.89 14.88 -0.53
N LYS A 121 -5.47 15.09 0.72
CA LYS A 121 -4.13 15.54 1.10
C LYS A 121 -3.43 14.60 2.07
N HIS A 122 -4.20 13.72 2.71
CA HIS A 122 -3.73 12.77 3.72
C HIS A 122 -4.46 11.44 3.56
N TYR A 123 -3.75 10.41 3.09
CA TYR A 123 -4.32 9.10 2.75
C TYR A 123 -3.23 8.01 2.66
N TYR A 124 -3.64 6.75 2.75
CA TYR A 124 -2.80 5.63 2.31
C TYR A 124 -2.79 5.51 0.79
N THR A 125 -1.61 5.28 0.22
CA THR A 125 -1.40 4.94 -1.19
C THR A 125 -0.34 3.84 -1.28
N TYR A 126 -0.08 3.35 -2.48
CA TYR A 126 1.01 2.41 -2.73
C TYR A 126 2.07 2.99 -3.66
N ASP A 127 3.20 2.31 -3.70
CA ASP A 127 4.20 2.43 -4.74
C ASP A 127 4.71 1.02 -5.11
N GLU A 128 5.21 0.89 -6.34
CA GLU A 128 5.73 -0.37 -6.89
C GLU A 128 7.08 -0.07 -7.52
N LEU A 129 8.14 -0.55 -6.88
CA LEU A 129 9.50 -0.46 -7.39
C LEU A 129 9.85 -1.74 -8.12
N SER A 130 10.53 -1.62 -9.26
CA SER A 130 10.89 -2.80 -10.05
C SER A 130 12.24 -2.68 -10.72
N LYS A 131 12.90 -3.82 -10.90
CA LYS A 131 14.12 -3.94 -11.69
C LYS A 131 14.06 -5.13 -12.64
N LEU A 132 14.31 -4.85 -13.92
CA LEU A 132 14.36 -5.84 -14.99
C LEU A 132 15.78 -6.00 -15.53
N TYR A 133 16.15 -7.25 -15.81
CA TYR A 133 17.37 -7.57 -16.55
C TYR A 133 17.02 -8.12 -17.94
N SER A 134 17.68 -7.59 -18.97
CA SER A 134 17.45 -7.99 -20.38
C SER A 134 18.06 -9.35 -20.73
N SER A 135 18.95 -9.85 -19.88
CA SER A 135 19.58 -11.18 -19.96
C SER A 135 19.64 -11.78 -18.55
N ASP A 136 19.96 -13.07 -18.46
CA ASP A 136 20.20 -13.71 -17.16
C ASP A 136 21.24 -12.92 -16.38
N TYR A 137 20.91 -12.62 -15.13
CA TYR A 137 21.76 -11.87 -14.23
C TYR A 137 22.31 -12.80 -13.14
N THR A 138 23.63 -12.89 -13.09
CA THR A 138 24.32 -13.58 -11.99
C THR A 138 24.50 -12.61 -10.83
N TRP A 139 23.72 -12.83 -9.78
CA TRP A 139 23.76 -12.03 -8.57
C TRP A 139 24.74 -12.66 -7.58
N SER A 140 25.92 -12.06 -7.44
CA SER A 140 27.02 -12.60 -6.65
C SER A 140 26.72 -12.58 -5.15
N ALA A 141 27.35 -13.47 -4.38
CA ALA A 141 27.21 -13.45 -2.92
C ALA A 141 27.69 -12.11 -2.33
N GLY A 142 26.88 -11.52 -1.45
CA GLY A 142 27.14 -10.24 -0.80
C GLY A 142 26.89 -9.00 -1.67
N GLU A 143 26.47 -9.19 -2.91
CA GLU A 143 26.15 -8.09 -3.82
C GLU A 143 24.81 -7.45 -3.45
N GLU A 144 24.76 -6.11 -3.44
CA GLU A 144 23.55 -5.32 -3.29
C GLU A 144 23.03 -4.89 -4.66
N ILE A 145 21.74 -5.10 -4.91
CA ILE A 145 21.04 -4.59 -6.08
C ILE A 145 20.00 -3.56 -5.64
N GLU A 146 20.14 -2.33 -6.11
CA GLU A 146 19.12 -1.31 -5.93
C GLU A 146 17.92 -1.63 -6.81
N ILE A 147 16.72 -1.67 -6.22
CA ILE A 147 15.45 -1.91 -6.91
C ILE A 147 14.77 -0.57 -7.24
N GLY A 148 14.85 0.40 -6.34
CA GLY A 148 14.34 1.74 -6.56
C GLY A 148 14.40 2.61 -5.31
N SER A 149 13.74 3.77 -5.38
CA SER A 149 13.71 4.73 -4.28
C SER A 149 12.42 5.54 -4.24
N LEU A 150 12.12 6.06 -3.05
CA LEU A 150 11.05 7.01 -2.78
C LEU A 150 11.67 8.35 -2.36
N THR A 151 11.41 9.40 -3.15
CA THR A 151 11.83 10.77 -2.83
C THR A 151 10.61 11.70 -2.83
N PRO A 152 10.05 12.01 -1.66
CA PRO A 152 8.96 12.97 -1.55
C PRO A 152 9.39 14.38 -1.95
N LYS A 153 8.48 15.18 -2.49
CA LYS A 153 8.75 16.61 -2.71
C LYS A 153 8.85 17.36 -1.38
N THR A 154 9.46 18.54 -1.39
CA THR A 154 9.58 19.45 -0.24
C THR A 154 8.27 19.67 0.55
N THR A 155 7.10 19.62 -0.10
CA THR A 155 5.78 19.84 0.51
C THR A 155 5.03 18.55 0.85
N GLU A 156 5.68 17.41 0.69
CA GLU A 156 5.11 16.08 0.87
C GLU A 156 5.87 15.37 2.00
N ARG A 157 5.20 14.41 2.62
CA ARG A 157 5.78 13.46 3.56
C ARG A 157 5.16 12.10 3.31
N TYR A 158 6.00 11.09 3.37
CA TYR A 158 5.57 9.70 3.30
C TYR A 158 5.98 9.00 4.59
N VAL A 159 5.11 8.12 5.09
CA VAL A 159 5.43 7.25 6.21
C VAL A 159 5.18 5.82 5.77
N LEU A 160 6.24 5.03 5.72
CA LEU A 160 6.14 3.59 5.53
C LEU A 160 5.73 2.96 6.87
N ASN A 161 4.43 2.75 7.04
CA ASN A 161 3.80 2.30 8.28
C ASN A 161 2.75 1.21 8.02
N SER A 162 2.94 0.44 6.96
CA SER A 162 2.01 -0.62 6.56
C SER A 162 2.78 -1.74 5.86
N ILE A 163 2.09 -2.51 5.03
CA ILE A 163 2.59 -3.73 4.40
C ILE A 163 3.69 -3.40 3.39
N ILE A 164 4.71 -4.26 3.35
CA ILE A 164 5.71 -4.32 2.28
C ILE A 164 5.84 -5.77 1.79
N GLU A 165 5.98 -5.92 0.49
CA GLU A 165 6.11 -7.20 -0.21
C GLU A 165 7.32 -7.16 -1.14
N VAL A 166 7.97 -8.29 -1.33
CA VAL A 166 9.19 -8.46 -2.13
C VAL A 166 9.04 -9.67 -3.05
N GLU A 167 9.41 -9.46 -4.31
CA GLU A 167 9.61 -10.51 -5.30
C GLU A 167 11.04 -10.42 -5.83
N THR A 168 11.82 -11.48 -5.64
CA THR A 168 13.27 -11.45 -5.95
C THR A 168 13.59 -11.87 -7.37
N GLY A 169 12.63 -12.43 -8.11
CA GLY A 169 12.87 -13.08 -9.40
C GLY A 169 13.76 -14.32 -9.35
N VAL A 170 14.03 -14.86 -8.15
CA VAL A 170 14.85 -16.07 -7.92
C VAL A 170 13.98 -17.19 -7.36
N SER A 171 14.05 -18.37 -7.98
CA SER A 171 13.34 -19.58 -7.54
C SER A 171 14.11 -20.35 -6.46
N GLY A 172 13.41 -21.02 -5.56
CA GLY A 172 14.02 -21.97 -4.61
C GLY A 172 14.78 -21.33 -3.45
N LEU A 173 14.47 -20.07 -3.14
CA LEU A 173 15.05 -19.37 -2.00
C LEU A 173 14.68 -20.03 -0.67
N SER A 174 15.64 -20.02 0.25
CA SER A 174 15.47 -20.39 1.65
C SER A 174 15.47 -19.15 2.55
N PRO A 175 14.94 -19.26 3.79
CA PRO A 175 15.04 -18.19 4.78
C PRO A 175 16.47 -17.66 4.92
N GLY A 176 16.61 -16.34 4.81
CA GLY A 176 17.87 -15.62 4.90
C GLY A 176 18.71 -15.62 3.63
N ASP A 177 18.28 -16.19 2.50
CA ASP A 177 19.07 -16.12 1.26
C ASP A 177 19.09 -14.72 0.66
N VAL A 178 18.05 -13.93 0.87
CA VAL A 178 17.92 -12.56 0.37
C VAL A 178 17.44 -11.63 1.49
N GLY A 179 18.12 -10.50 1.66
CA GLY A 179 17.71 -9.44 2.58
C GLY A 179 17.24 -8.18 1.86
N LEU A 180 16.24 -7.49 2.40
CA LEU A 180 15.83 -6.15 2.04
C LEU A 180 16.60 -5.13 2.89
N ILE A 181 17.38 -4.27 2.25
CA ILE A 181 18.12 -3.17 2.88
C ILE A 181 17.37 -1.86 2.58
N LEU A 182 17.06 -1.13 3.64
CA LEU A 182 16.49 0.21 3.59
C LEU A 182 17.58 1.23 3.90
N VAL A 183 17.70 2.25 3.05
CA VAL A 183 18.70 3.31 3.20
C VAL A 183 17.99 4.66 3.16
N LEU A 184 17.99 5.41 4.26
CA LEU A 184 17.37 6.72 4.35
C LEU A 184 18.46 7.79 4.35
N GLU A 185 18.51 8.66 3.35
CA GLU A 185 19.54 9.71 3.22
C GLU A 185 20.99 9.17 3.33
N GLY A 186 21.22 7.97 2.79
CA GLY A 186 22.52 7.30 2.86
C GLY A 186 22.79 6.54 4.17
N GLU A 187 21.92 6.64 5.17
CA GLU A 187 21.99 5.85 6.40
C GLU A 187 21.30 4.49 6.20
N ILE A 188 22.05 3.40 6.40
CA ILE A 188 21.50 2.04 6.36
C ILE A 188 20.72 1.78 7.65
N LEU A 189 19.43 1.44 7.52
CA LEU A 189 18.54 1.16 8.65
C LEU A 189 18.62 -0.30 9.10
N ASP A 190 19.83 -0.82 9.26
CA ASP A 190 20.12 -2.20 9.67
C ASP A 190 21.57 -2.35 10.18
N ILE A 191 21.97 -3.54 10.60
CA ILE A 191 23.34 -3.89 10.92
C ILE A 191 24.30 -3.66 9.74
N LEU A 192 25.42 -3.00 10.02
CA LEU A 192 26.44 -2.68 9.01
C LEU A 192 27.42 -3.84 8.73
N THR A 193 27.50 -4.79 9.67
CA THR A 193 28.44 -5.94 9.63
C THR A 193 27.68 -7.25 9.70
N THR A 194 28.28 -8.34 9.22
CA THR A 194 27.66 -9.68 9.22
C THR A 194 27.87 -10.47 10.50
N THR A 195 28.65 -9.94 11.45
CA THR A 195 28.95 -10.62 12.73
C THR A 195 27.70 -10.86 13.58
N PRO A 196 26.76 -9.89 13.71
CA PRO A 196 25.54 -10.09 14.49
C PRO A 196 24.47 -10.92 13.75
N GLY A 197 24.56 -11.03 12.43
CA GLY A 197 23.56 -11.68 11.59
C GLY A 197 23.72 -11.37 10.10
N LYS A 198 22.86 -11.95 9.26
CA LYS A 198 22.75 -11.60 7.83
C LYS A 198 22.17 -10.18 7.69
N LYS A 199 22.60 -9.44 6.67
CA LYS A 199 22.17 -8.06 6.42
C LYS A 199 20.78 -8.03 5.78
N GLY A 200 20.04 -6.98 6.06
CA GLY A 200 18.69 -6.71 5.59
C GLY A 200 17.63 -7.50 6.33
N LEU A 201 16.40 -7.02 6.23
CA LEU A 201 15.21 -7.75 6.67
C LEU A 201 14.99 -8.94 5.73
N ASP A 202 14.70 -10.12 6.27
CA ASP A 202 14.61 -11.34 5.46
C ASP A 202 13.43 -11.29 4.47
N ALA A 203 13.74 -11.18 3.18
CA ALA A 203 12.75 -11.04 2.12
C ALA A 203 11.89 -12.30 1.95
N TYR A 204 12.34 -13.46 2.45
CA TYR A 204 11.56 -14.69 2.44
C TYR A 204 10.23 -14.54 3.20
N PHE A 205 10.21 -13.70 4.25
CA PHE A 205 9.03 -13.44 5.06
C PHE A 205 8.18 -12.24 4.56
N MET A 206 8.49 -11.72 3.38
CA MET A 206 7.77 -10.61 2.75
C MET A 206 7.25 -11.01 1.36
N PRO A 207 6.55 -12.14 1.19
CA PRO A 207 6.14 -12.59 -0.14
C PRO A 207 5.18 -11.63 -0.83
N ARG A 208 5.26 -11.58 -2.16
CA ARG A 208 4.38 -10.77 -3.01
C ARG A 208 3.39 -11.62 -3.83
N PRO A 209 2.09 -11.57 -3.53
CA PRO A 209 1.53 -11.30 -2.20
C PRO A 209 1.71 -12.52 -1.27
N PRO A 210 1.37 -12.41 0.03
CA PRO A 210 1.22 -13.54 0.93
C PRO A 210 0.20 -14.57 0.42
N LYS A 211 0.51 -15.86 0.55
CA LYS A 211 -0.29 -16.97 0.00
C LYS A 211 -0.58 -18.00 1.06
N TYR A 212 -1.68 -18.74 0.87
CA TYR A 212 -2.13 -19.78 1.80
C TYR A 212 -1.07 -20.86 2.06
N ASP A 213 -0.31 -21.23 1.03
CA ASP A 213 0.63 -22.36 1.00
C ASP A 213 2.09 -21.97 1.26
N GLY A 214 2.31 -20.84 1.95
CA GLY A 214 3.65 -20.38 2.33
C GLY A 214 3.62 -19.43 3.52
N VAL A 215 4.41 -18.37 3.45
CA VAL A 215 4.31 -17.26 4.40
C VAL A 215 3.00 -16.52 4.12
N ASN A 216 2.05 -16.65 5.04
CA ASN A 216 0.68 -16.12 4.92
C ASN A 216 0.42 -14.91 5.82
N VAL A 217 1.38 -14.56 6.68
CA VAL A 217 1.33 -13.36 7.52
C VAL A 217 2.09 -12.26 6.78
N PRO A 218 1.46 -11.11 6.48
CA PRO A 218 2.15 -10.00 5.86
C PRO A 218 3.18 -9.38 6.80
N PHE A 219 4.33 -9.02 6.25
CA PHE A 219 5.29 -8.18 6.95
C PHE A 219 4.81 -6.73 6.91
N SER A 220 4.95 -6.00 8.02
CA SER A 220 4.54 -4.59 8.07
C SER A 220 5.45 -3.75 8.96
N PHE A 221 5.49 -2.46 8.65
CA PHE A 221 6.15 -1.43 9.46
C PHE A 221 5.18 -0.71 10.40
N GLU A 222 4.01 -1.30 10.70
CA GLU A 222 3.01 -0.65 11.56
C GLU A 222 3.55 -0.36 12.97
N ASP A 223 4.36 -1.26 13.52
CA ASP A 223 4.93 -1.14 14.87
C ASP A 223 6.16 -0.22 14.94
N LEU A 224 6.91 -0.13 13.83
CA LEU A 224 8.11 0.70 13.70
C LEU A 224 8.09 1.46 12.36
N PRO A 225 7.29 2.53 12.25
CA PRO A 225 7.18 3.31 11.03
C PRO A 225 8.49 3.98 10.61
N ILE A 226 8.71 4.09 9.30
CA ILE A 226 9.82 4.86 8.73
C ILE A 226 9.25 6.13 8.09
N GLU A 227 9.60 7.29 8.65
CA GLU A 227 9.24 8.59 8.09
C GLU A 227 10.25 9.01 7.03
N VAL A 228 9.74 9.43 5.87
CA VAL A 228 10.52 9.99 4.75
C VAL A 228 10.04 11.43 4.56
N PRO A 229 10.77 12.41 5.14
CA PRO A 229 10.44 13.83 4.97
C PRO A 229 10.61 14.29 3.52
N GLY A 230 10.08 15.48 3.22
CA GLY A 230 10.31 16.14 1.94
C GLY A 230 11.79 16.31 1.63
N ASP A 231 12.16 16.06 0.38
CA ASP A 231 13.53 16.10 -0.16
C ASP A 231 14.47 14.99 0.36
N TYR A 232 14.00 14.10 1.23
CA TYR A 232 14.74 12.92 1.68
C TYR A 232 14.48 11.76 0.74
N THR A 233 15.44 10.87 0.56
CA THR A 233 15.35 9.69 -0.28
C THR A 233 15.47 8.42 0.56
N LEU A 234 14.45 7.57 0.47
CA LEU A 234 14.48 6.20 0.94
C LEU A 234 14.81 5.28 -0.24
N THR A 235 16.00 4.71 -0.25
CA THR A 235 16.42 3.72 -1.26
C THR A 235 16.19 2.31 -0.74
N MET A 236 15.63 1.45 -1.59
CA MET A 236 15.37 0.05 -1.29
C MET A 236 16.25 -0.85 -2.16
N LYS A 237 17.01 -1.72 -1.50
CA LYS A 237 17.94 -2.64 -2.15
C LYS A 237 17.69 -4.06 -1.68
N LEU A 238 18.02 -5.02 -2.52
CA LEU A 238 18.13 -6.41 -2.10
C LEU A 238 19.60 -6.81 -1.98
N ILE A 239 19.94 -7.68 -1.03
CA ILE A 239 21.27 -8.27 -0.87
C ILE A 239 21.22 -9.79 -0.94
N ASN A 240 22.16 -10.41 -1.67
CA ASN A 240 22.31 -11.85 -1.71
C ASN A 240 23.14 -12.34 -0.51
N ASN A 241 22.50 -13.02 0.42
CA ASN A 241 23.08 -13.59 1.63
C ASN A 241 23.20 -15.14 1.59
N SER A 242 22.94 -15.76 0.43
CA SER A 242 22.94 -17.23 0.28
C SER A 242 24.32 -17.89 0.44
N GLY A 243 25.39 -17.11 0.35
CA GLY A 243 26.78 -17.59 0.37
C GLY A 243 27.29 -18.10 -0.99
N GLY A 244 26.42 -18.14 -2.01
CA GLY A 244 26.76 -18.43 -3.41
C GLY A 244 26.14 -17.43 -4.37
N SER A 245 26.37 -17.61 -5.67
CA SER A 245 25.70 -16.79 -6.68
C SER A 245 24.26 -17.27 -6.89
N LEU A 246 23.33 -16.32 -6.99
CA LEU A 246 21.95 -16.55 -7.42
C LEU A 246 21.81 -16.16 -8.89
N THR A 247 20.76 -16.67 -9.54
CA THR A 247 20.44 -16.30 -10.92
C THR A 247 19.04 -15.72 -10.98
N VAL A 248 18.96 -14.48 -11.46
CA VAL A 248 17.69 -13.89 -11.90
C VAL A 248 17.58 -14.17 -13.38
N ALA A 249 16.53 -14.88 -13.78
CA ALA A 249 16.30 -15.18 -15.19
C ALA A 249 16.02 -13.91 -16.00
N ALA A 250 16.42 -13.91 -17.27
CA ALA A 250 16.12 -12.83 -18.19
C ALA A 250 14.62 -12.52 -18.21
N ALA A 251 14.28 -11.23 -18.36
CA ALA A 251 12.90 -10.77 -18.42
C ALA A 251 12.04 -11.15 -17.19
N THR A 252 12.67 -11.44 -16.05
CA THR A 252 12.00 -11.60 -14.76
C THR A 252 12.23 -10.36 -13.92
N ASP A 253 11.15 -9.65 -13.62
CA ASP A 253 11.18 -8.47 -12.77
C ASP A 253 11.40 -8.87 -11.31
N GLN A 254 12.24 -8.09 -10.62
CA GLN A 254 12.18 -7.98 -9.16
C GLN A 254 11.21 -6.88 -8.80
N TYR A 255 10.46 -7.06 -7.72
CA TYR A 255 9.52 -6.06 -7.21
C TYR A 255 9.68 -5.81 -5.72
N ILE A 256 9.42 -4.57 -5.33
CA ILE A 256 9.09 -4.20 -3.96
C ILE A 256 7.81 -3.37 -4.02
N ASP A 257 6.74 -3.91 -3.45
CA ASP A 257 5.43 -3.25 -3.36
C ASP A 257 5.21 -2.83 -1.91
N TYR A 258 4.76 -1.61 -1.67
CA TYR A 258 4.48 -1.17 -0.29
C TYR A 258 3.34 -0.17 -0.21
N ILE A 259 2.69 -0.16 0.96
CA ILE A 259 1.71 0.86 1.32
C ILE A 259 2.37 1.92 2.18
N VAL A 260 2.13 3.18 1.83
CA VAL A 260 2.64 4.36 2.50
C VAL A 260 1.50 5.30 2.86
N GLU A 261 1.59 5.89 4.04
CA GLU A 261 0.81 7.06 4.40
C GLU A 261 1.41 8.30 3.72
N TYR A 262 0.66 8.90 2.82
CA TYR A 262 1.01 10.16 2.16
C TYR A 262 0.36 11.34 2.89
N GLN A 263 1.12 12.40 3.10
CA GLN A 263 0.61 13.68 3.59
C GLN A 263 1.22 14.87 2.84
N LYS A 264 0.35 15.81 2.45
CA LYS A 264 0.75 17.14 1.96
C LYS A 264 0.83 18.12 3.13
N ILE A 265 2.00 18.74 3.34
CA ILE A 265 2.30 19.59 4.51
C ILE A 265 2.01 21.08 4.25
N LYS A 266 1.90 21.52 2.99
CA LYS A 266 1.63 22.93 2.62
C LYS A 266 0.57 23.04 1.52
#